data_AF-A0A1R0KEU5-F1
#
_entry.id   AF-A0A1R0KEU5-F1
#
_cell.length_a   1.000
_cell.length_b   1.000
_cell.length_c   1.000
_cell.angle_alpha   90.00
_cell.angle_beta   90.00
_cell.angle_gamma   90.00
#
_symmetry.space_group_name_H-M   'P 1'
#
loop_
_entity.id
_entity.type
_entity.pdbx_description
1 polymer ?
#
loop_
_entity_poly.entity_id
_entity_poly.type
_entity_poly.pdbx_seq_one_letter_code
_entity_poly.pdbx_strand_id
1 'polypeptide(L)'
;MTARDKPMPPALGWRTRGAGRSPITPGLSRWVGSTTQVSGLYPFVLPAGVPAAGVPVGVHQFTREPVGFDAGEYLRNGWATNTAVYLSGEPGTGKSTVARRIMWGLAAFGTGVLVPADTKGEHRKLVEALGGTSVTLGRGLHKINLLDPGPLGLVLDQVGEAVRDRIRQEIQARALTLAEGGLTIASGRPLDDTERLGLALAYELHGRRRPGTTPTLSDLAVILREAPEEIRAAMLAVDAAELARLLRPLLVRLHLLLRGPLAGLFDGASTFSIEPGTPGVCLDLSRLTTDAEDTAVAVAMLAAWGWSAALIDAGQALGVRRTWVQLYDEYWRVLRAGTGMVELSDQVTRLGRHLGVQSIMATHSVDDFEALPTAEDRAKARGIIARCAISICLAQPQSELDKLSRIVPMSPDEQALIRSWAAPPTWAPAQQHPGRGKLMIKPRERLGIPVTMRLPASEKPYHDTDQAWAA
;
A
#
# COMPACT_ATOMS: atom_id res chain seq x y z
N MET A 1 36.49 -12.18 30.29
CA MET A 1 36.31 -11.45 29.02
C MET A 1 35.94 -12.45 27.95
N THR A 2 34.72 -12.36 27.43
CA THR A 2 34.35 -13.14 26.25
C THR A 2 35.00 -12.49 25.02
N ALA A 3 35.14 -13.21 23.90
CA ALA A 3 35.78 -12.69 22.69
C ALA A 3 35.14 -11.39 22.15
N ARG A 4 33.93 -11.02 22.60
CA ARG A 4 33.20 -9.79 22.24
C ARG A 4 33.65 -8.53 23.00
N ASP A 5 34.40 -8.67 24.09
CA ASP A 5 34.84 -7.53 24.92
C ASP A 5 36.20 -6.93 24.46
N LYS A 6 36.78 -7.43 23.37
CA LYS A 6 38.06 -6.95 22.85
C LYS A 6 37.83 -5.77 21.89
N PRO A 7 38.56 -4.66 22.03
CA PRO A 7 38.46 -3.53 21.11
C PRO A 7 38.82 -3.99 19.70
N MET A 8 37.91 -3.77 18.75
CA MET A 8 38.10 -4.17 17.37
C MET A 8 39.18 -3.28 16.72
N PRO A 9 40.24 -3.84 16.13
CA PRO A 9 41.29 -3.04 15.51
C PRO A 9 40.73 -2.23 14.33
N PRO A 10 41.23 -1.00 14.09
CA PRO A 10 40.95 -0.25 12.88
C PRO A 10 41.33 -1.05 11.62
N ALA A 11 40.75 -0.74 10.46
CA ALA A 11 40.98 -1.47 9.20
C ALA A 11 42.47 -1.59 8.78
N LEU A 12 43.31 -0.68 9.25
CA LEU A 12 44.76 -0.69 8.99
C LEU A 12 45.58 -1.14 10.21
N GLY A 13 44.97 -1.56 11.31
CA GLY A 13 45.63 -1.83 12.59
C GLY A 13 45.76 -0.60 13.50
N TRP A 14 46.18 -0.82 14.75
CA TRP A 14 46.30 0.22 15.78
C TRP A 14 47.43 1.21 15.47
N ARG A 15 47.24 2.48 15.83
CA ARG A 15 48.25 3.54 15.69
C ARG A 15 49.29 3.50 16.82
N THR A 16 49.88 2.34 17.07
CA THR A 16 50.91 2.13 18.09
C THR A 16 52.10 1.38 17.50
N ARG A 17 53.29 1.62 18.07
CA ARG A 17 54.53 1.01 17.60
C ARG A 17 54.47 -0.52 17.76
N GLY A 18 54.83 -1.27 16.72
CA GLY A 18 54.84 -2.74 16.74
C GLY A 18 53.48 -3.44 16.61
N ALA A 19 52.38 -2.70 16.43
CA ALA A 19 51.03 -3.28 16.38
C ALA A 19 50.61 -3.83 15.00
N GLY A 20 51.55 -4.03 14.08
CA GLY A 20 51.27 -4.59 12.75
C GLY A 20 50.43 -3.68 11.84
N ARG A 21 50.50 -2.35 12.03
CA ARG A 21 49.72 -1.40 11.23
C ARG A 21 50.14 -1.44 9.76
N SER A 22 49.19 -1.73 8.86
CA SER A 22 49.45 -1.70 7.41
C SER A 22 49.65 -0.25 6.94
N PRO A 23 50.75 0.05 6.22
CA PRO A 23 51.01 1.39 5.68
C PRO A 23 50.17 1.70 4.43
N ILE A 24 49.63 0.67 3.77
CA ILE A 24 48.83 0.77 2.55
C ILE A 24 47.55 -0.06 2.68
N THR A 25 46.46 0.42 2.09
CA THR A 25 45.31 -0.45 1.79
C THR A 25 45.68 -1.19 0.51
N PRO A 26 45.87 -2.52 0.53
CA PRO A 26 46.16 -3.24 -0.71
C PRO A 26 44.99 -3.02 -1.68
N GLY A 27 45.29 -2.54 -2.89
CA GLY A 27 44.35 -2.49 -3.99
C GLY A 27 44.08 -3.92 -4.45
N LEU A 28 43.12 -4.58 -3.80
CA LEU A 28 42.72 -5.92 -4.20
C LEU A 28 41.91 -5.82 -5.49
N SER A 29 42.41 -6.43 -6.57
CA SER A 29 41.61 -6.64 -7.78
C SER A 29 40.41 -7.52 -7.42
N ARG A 30 39.20 -7.02 -7.66
CA ARG A 30 37.97 -7.77 -7.43
C ARG A 30 37.76 -8.71 -8.61
N TRP A 31 37.79 -10.01 -8.35
CA TRP A 31 37.46 -11.05 -9.31
C TRP A 31 36.13 -11.68 -8.91
N VAL A 32 35.22 -11.84 -9.87
CA VAL A 32 33.93 -12.53 -9.68
C VAL A 32 33.96 -13.78 -10.54
N GLY A 33 33.64 -14.94 -9.96
CA GLY A 33 33.50 -16.21 -10.67
C GLY A 33 32.52 -17.12 -9.94
N SER A 34 31.88 -18.02 -10.66
CA SER A 34 30.98 -19.00 -10.03
C SER A 34 31.77 -20.01 -9.19
N THR A 35 31.10 -20.68 -8.24
CA THR A 35 31.71 -21.73 -7.41
C THR A 35 32.31 -22.85 -8.27
N THR A 36 31.78 -23.07 -9.47
CA THR A 36 32.31 -24.01 -10.47
C THR A 36 33.66 -23.54 -11.03
N GLN A 37 33.83 -22.24 -11.27
CA GLN A 37 35.03 -21.66 -11.90
C GLN A 37 36.17 -21.42 -10.91
N VAL A 38 35.87 -21.16 -9.64
CA VAL A 38 36.85 -20.73 -8.61
C VAL A 38 37.15 -21.85 -7.61
N SER A 39 36.93 -23.11 -8.01
CA SER A 39 37.09 -24.32 -7.20
C SER A 39 38.36 -24.29 -6.34
N GLY A 40 38.21 -24.21 -5.01
CA GLY A 40 39.31 -24.34 -4.04
C GLY A 40 39.85 -23.04 -3.44
N LEU A 41 39.47 -21.86 -3.95
CA LEU A 41 39.75 -20.59 -3.27
C LEU A 41 38.61 -20.29 -2.29
N TYR A 42 38.88 -20.37 -0.99
CA TYR A 42 38.00 -19.94 0.11
C TYR A 42 38.51 -18.63 0.75
N PRO A 43 38.83 -17.55 -0.01
CA PRO A 43 39.09 -16.27 0.62
C PRO A 43 37.78 -15.82 1.29
N PHE A 44 37.88 -15.12 2.41
CA PHE A 44 36.74 -14.55 3.14
C PHE A 44 35.67 -14.05 2.15
N VAL A 45 34.63 -14.87 1.96
CA VAL A 45 33.65 -14.66 0.88
C VAL A 45 32.82 -13.45 1.31
N LEU A 46 33.20 -12.28 0.81
CA LEU A 46 32.31 -11.14 0.87
C LEU A 46 31.24 -11.39 -0.20
N PRO A 47 29.94 -11.35 0.16
CA PRO A 47 28.89 -11.46 -0.83
C PRO A 47 29.12 -10.41 -1.92
N ALA A 48 28.85 -10.79 -3.17
CA ALA A 48 28.89 -9.85 -4.28
C ALA A 48 28.07 -8.61 -3.91
N GLY A 49 28.58 -7.43 -4.25
CA GLY A 49 27.98 -6.18 -3.81
C GLY A 49 26.52 -6.08 -4.20
N VAL A 50 25.74 -5.48 -3.31
CA VAL A 50 24.30 -5.31 -3.50
C VAL A 50 24.09 -4.29 -4.62
N PRO A 51 23.14 -4.51 -5.55
CA PRO A 51 22.86 -3.52 -6.57
C PRO A 51 22.43 -2.18 -5.96
N ALA A 52 23.09 -1.10 -6.38
CA ALA A 52 22.75 0.26 -5.97
C ALA A 52 21.67 0.89 -6.87
N ALA A 53 20.68 0.10 -7.29
CA ALA A 53 19.62 0.57 -8.19
C ALA A 53 18.53 1.32 -7.42
N GLY A 54 18.13 2.49 -7.91
CA GLY A 54 17.03 3.27 -7.34
C GLY A 54 17.42 4.13 -6.15
N VAL A 55 16.53 4.23 -5.16
CA VAL A 55 16.68 5.13 -4.01
C VAL A 55 17.81 4.66 -3.11
N PRO A 56 18.81 5.50 -2.79
CA PRO A 56 19.80 5.17 -1.77
C PRO A 56 19.13 5.05 -0.40
N VAL A 57 18.79 3.83 0.01
CA VAL A 57 18.10 3.57 1.29
C VAL A 57 19.09 3.51 2.43
N GLY A 58 20.32 3.07 2.19
CA GLY A 58 21.32 2.98 3.25
C GLY A 58 22.59 2.27 2.82
N VAL A 59 23.22 1.61 3.79
CA VAL A 59 24.42 0.79 3.57
C VAL A 59 24.20 -0.63 4.05
N HIS A 60 24.79 -1.58 3.35
CA HIS A 60 24.75 -2.98 3.75
C HIS A 60 25.47 -3.17 5.10
N GLN A 61 24.88 -3.97 6.01
CA GLN A 61 25.34 -4.04 7.41
C GLN A 61 26.75 -4.62 7.55
N PHE A 62 27.14 -5.54 6.67
CA PHE A 62 28.44 -6.21 6.74
C PHE A 62 29.50 -5.54 5.85
N THR A 63 29.20 -5.39 4.56
CA THR A 63 30.14 -4.83 3.56
C THR A 63 30.24 -3.31 3.58
N ARG A 64 29.28 -2.60 4.21
CA ARG A 64 29.16 -1.13 4.21
C ARG A 64 28.97 -0.49 2.82
N GLU A 65 28.75 -1.30 1.78
CA GLU A 65 28.47 -0.79 0.44
C GLU A 65 27.08 -0.12 0.40
N PRO A 66 26.89 0.90 -0.46
CA PRO A 66 25.59 1.52 -0.66
C PRO A 66 24.54 0.51 -1.15
N VAL A 67 23.31 0.64 -0.64
CA VAL A 67 22.17 -0.17 -1.08
C VAL A 67 21.11 0.75 -1.65
N GLY A 68 20.72 0.47 -2.90
CA GLY A 68 19.61 1.11 -3.59
C GLY A 68 18.32 0.30 -3.42
N PHE A 69 17.18 0.96 -3.54
CA PHE A 69 15.88 0.29 -3.64
C PHE A 69 14.96 1.00 -4.63
N ASP A 70 14.52 0.26 -5.64
CA ASP A 70 13.40 0.61 -6.53
C ASP A 70 12.84 -0.71 -7.07
N ALA A 71 11.59 -1.03 -6.74
CA ALA A 71 10.98 -2.30 -7.14
C ALA A 71 10.78 -2.38 -8.65
N GLY A 72 10.57 -1.24 -9.32
CA GLY A 72 10.54 -1.11 -10.77
C GLY A 72 11.88 -1.42 -11.42
N GLU A 73 12.99 -0.91 -10.87
CA GLU A 73 14.33 -1.30 -11.31
C GLU A 73 14.63 -2.77 -11.05
N TYR A 74 14.21 -3.30 -9.90
CA TYR A 74 14.40 -4.72 -9.58
C TYR A 74 13.65 -5.62 -10.58
N LEU A 75 12.45 -5.20 -11.01
CA LEU A 75 11.72 -5.87 -12.09
C LEU A 75 12.46 -5.76 -13.43
N ARG A 76 12.89 -4.55 -13.83
CA ARG A 76 13.62 -4.31 -15.10
C ARG A 76 14.91 -5.14 -15.21
N ASN A 77 15.61 -5.32 -14.10
CA ASN A 77 16.86 -6.09 -14.05
C ASN A 77 16.64 -7.61 -13.81
N GLY A 78 15.40 -8.07 -13.73
CA GLY A 78 15.08 -9.49 -13.51
C GLY A 78 15.40 -10.00 -12.10
N TRP A 79 15.51 -9.12 -11.11
CA TRP A 79 15.72 -9.48 -9.71
C TRP A 79 14.42 -9.73 -8.95
N ALA A 80 13.31 -9.16 -9.43
CA ALA A 80 11.95 -9.36 -8.94
C ALA A 80 11.02 -9.69 -10.12
N THR A 81 9.92 -10.40 -9.84
CA THR A 81 8.93 -10.78 -10.87
C THR A 81 7.77 -9.79 -10.98
N ASN A 82 7.61 -8.91 -10.00
CA ASN A 82 6.66 -7.80 -9.99
C ASN A 82 7.18 -6.69 -9.06
N THR A 83 6.44 -5.59 -8.97
CA THR A 83 6.77 -4.40 -8.18
C THR A 83 6.06 -4.32 -6.83
N ALA A 84 5.41 -5.40 -6.39
CA ALA A 84 4.70 -5.44 -5.12
C ALA A 84 5.67 -5.74 -3.96
N VAL A 85 5.60 -4.89 -2.94
CA VAL A 85 6.47 -4.88 -1.77
C VAL A 85 5.62 -5.09 -0.53
N TYR A 86 5.93 -6.14 0.23
CA TYR A 86 5.38 -6.33 1.57
C TYR A 86 6.31 -5.69 2.60
N LEU A 87 5.81 -4.78 3.44
CA LEU A 87 6.59 -4.07 4.46
C LEU A 87 6.07 -4.45 5.86
N SER A 88 6.91 -5.11 6.66
CA SER A 88 6.55 -5.61 8.00
C SER A 88 7.54 -5.18 9.08
N GLY A 89 7.06 -5.05 10.32
CA GLY A 89 7.86 -4.61 11.46
C GLY A 89 7.00 -4.29 12.67
N GLU A 90 7.55 -4.41 13.88
CA GLU A 90 6.84 -3.99 15.10
C GLU A 90 6.55 -2.48 15.09
N PRO A 91 5.55 -2.00 15.86
CA PRO A 91 5.41 -0.57 16.16
C PRO A 91 6.74 0.07 16.63
N GLY A 92 7.04 1.29 16.20
CA GLY A 92 8.25 2.02 16.62
C GLY A 92 9.58 1.60 15.95
N THR A 93 9.59 0.57 15.11
CA THR A 93 10.82 0.08 14.44
C THR A 93 11.25 0.94 13.25
N GLY A 94 10.38 1.83 12.76
CA GLY A 94 10.66 2.74 11.65
C GLY A 94 10.03 2.37 10.31
N LYS A 95 8.93 1.59 10.28
CA LYS A 95 8.21 1.24 9.03
C LYS A 95 7.82 2.46 8.21
N SER A 96 7.09 3.41 8.81
CA SER A 96 6.69 4.67 8.16
C SER A 96 7.92 5.45 7.67
N THR A 97 9.02 5.42 8.42
CA THR A 97 10.29 6.06 8.04
C THR A 97 10.90 5.42 6.79
N VAL A 98 10.90 4.09 6.68
CA VAL A 98 11.39 3.36 5.49
C VAL A 98 10.50 3.64 4.29
N ALA A 99 9.17 3.55 4.45
CA ALA A 99 8.22 3.84 3.38
C ALA A 99 8.37 5.28 2.86
N ARG A 100 8.46 6.27 3.76
CA ARG A 100 8.69 7.67 3.42
C ARG A 100 10.02 7.88 2.69
N ARG A 101 11.10 7.21 3.11
CA ARG A 101 12.40 7.30 2.44
C ARG A 101 12.33 6.80 1.00
N ILE A 102 11.66 5.68 0.79
CA ILE A 102 11.44 5.11 -0.55
C ILE A 102 10.60 6.06 -1.40
N MET A 103 9.46 6.54 -0.89
CA MET A 103 8.60 7.47 -1.62
C MET A 103 9.31 8.77 -1.98
N TRP A 104 10.00 9.39 -1.01
CA TRP A 104 10.76 10.63 -1.23
C TRP A 104 11.85 10.46 -2.28
N GLY A 105 12.63 9.38 -2.18
CA GLY A 105 13.68 9.10 -3.14
C GLY A 105 13.12 8.85 -4.54
N LEU A 106 12.06 8.04 -4.67
CA LEU A 106 11.43 7.75 -5.96
C LEU A 106 10.84 9.01 -6.60
N ALA A 107 10.31 9.93 -5.79
CA ALA A 107 9.86 11.24 -6.27
C ALA A 107 10.99 12.03 -6.95
N ALA A 108 12.20 11.99 -6.40
CA ALA A 108 13.37 12.61 -7.03
C ALA A 108 13.77 11.95 -8.37
N PHE A 109 13.39 10.69 -8.60
CA PHE A 109 13.50 9.99 -9.89
C PHE A 109 12.28 10.21 -10.81
N GLY A 110 11.37 11.13 -10.48
CA GLY A 110 10.20 11.45 -11.30
C GLY A 110 9.01 10.50 -11.14
N THR A 111 9.06 9.57 -10.18
CA THR A 111 7.94 8.69 -9.84
C THR A 111 6.92 9.45 -8.99
N GLY A 112 5.64 9.41 -9.38
CA GLY A 112 4.57 10.03 -8.59
C GLY A 112 4.37 9.32 -7.26
N VAL A 113 4.09 10.07 -6.20
CA VAL A 113 3.82 9.52 -4.85
C VAL A 113 2.33 9.46 -4.58
N LEU A 114 1.81 8.31 -4.18
CA LEU A 114 0.40 8.16 -3.89
C LEU A 114 0.22 7.45 -2.54
N VAL A 115 -0.51 8.10 -1.63
CA VAL A 115 -0.95 7.51 -0.37
C VAL A 115 -2.48 7.48 -0.42
N PRO A 116 -3.07 6.38 -0.93
CA PRO A 116 -4.50 6.29 -1.17
C PRO A 116 -5.37 6.39 0.08
N ALA A 117 -4.81 6.12 1.26
CA ALA A 117 -5.52 6.14 2.53
C ALA A 117 -4.52 6.34 3.68
N ASP A 118 -4.31 7.58 4.10
CA ASP A 118 -3.47 7.92 5.25
C ASP A 118 -4.34 7.97 6.52
N THR A 119 -4.45 6.83 7.21
CA THR A 119 -5.27 6.67 8.42
C THR A 119 -4.70 7.37 9.65
N LYS A 120 -3.43 7.78 9.61
CA LYS A 120 -2.71 8.39 10.75
C LYS A 120 -2.34 9.86 10.49
N GLY A 121 -2.45 10.33 9.24
CA GLY A 121 -2.07 11.69 8.84
C GLY A 121 -0.55 11.91 8.80
N GLU A 122 0.24 10.83 8.76
CA GLU A 122 1.70 10.87 8.86
C GLU A 122 2.41 11.22 7.53
N HIS A 123 1.70 11.10 6.41
CA HIS A 123 2.27 11.24 5.07
C HIS A 123 1.91 12.56 4.39
N ARG A 124 0.92 13.29 4.91
CA ARG A 124 0.51 14.61 4.43
C ARG A 124 1.67 15.58 4.21
N LYS A 125 2.47 15.83 5.27
CA LYS A 125 3.60 16.78 5.23
C LYS A 125 4.63 16.40 4.16
N LEU A 126 4.83 15.10 3.92
CA LEU A 126 5.75 14.59 2.92
C LEU A 126 5.22 14.86 1.50
N VAL A 127 3.95 14.55 1.24
CA VAL A 127 3.35 14.78 -0.09
C VAL A 127 3.29 16.27 -0.42
N GLU A 128 2.91 17.12 0.54
CA GLU A 128 2.90 18.58 0.35
C GLU A 128 4.31 19.12 0.08
N ALA A 129 5.35 18.61 0.76
CA ALA A 129 6.73 19.02 0.52
C ALA A 129 7.27 18.62 -0.85
N LEU A 130 6.71 17.56 -1.45
CA LEU A 130 7.01 17.13 -2.82
C LEU A 130 6.20 17.92 -3.88
N GLY A 131 5.44 18.94 -3.47
CA GLY A 131 4.56 19.71 -4.34
C GLY A 131 3.26 18.99 -4.72
N GLY A 132 2.93 17.91 -4.02
CA GLY A 132 1.70 17.15 -4.21
C GLY A 132 0.50 17.75 -3.47
N THR A 133 -0.65 17.10 -3.62
CA THR A 133 -1.92 17.55 -3.05
C THR A 133 -2.37 16.60 -1.94
N SER A 134 -2.69 17.14 -0.77
CA SER A 134 -3.28 16.37 0.33
C SER A 134 -4.73 16.79 0.55
N VAL A 135 -5.64 15.82 0.64
CA VAL A 135 -7.08 16.05 0.86
C VAL A 135 -7.49 15.33 2.14
N THR A 136 -7.95 16.09 3.13
CA THR A 136 -8.47 15.52 4.38
C THR A 136 -9.96 15.24 4.25
N LEU A 137 -10.31 13.96 4.36
CA LEU A 137 -11.67 13.45 4.30
C LEU A 137 -12.26 13.34 5.70
N GLY A 138 -13.55 13.68 5.85
CA GLY A 138 -14.21 13.61 7.14
C GLY A 138 -15.54 14.36 7.18
N ARG A 139 -16.26 14.20 8.30
CA ARG A 139 -17.53 14.90 8.52
C ARG A 139 -17.27 16.40 8.64
N GLY A 140 -17.95 17.21 7.81
CA GLY A 140 -17.71 18.65 7.74
C GLY A 140 -16.41 19.06 7.03
N LEU A 141 -15.69 18.10 6.44
CA LEU A 141 -14.48 18.30 5.63
C LEU A 141 -14.76 17.91 4.17
N HIS A 142 -13.76 17.44 3.43
CA HIS A 142 -13.97 16.92 2.10
C HIS A 142 -14.76 15.59 2.14
N LYS A 143 -15.66 15.45 1.17
CA LYS A 143 -16.44 14.23 0.93
C LYS A 143 -15.86 13.50 -0.27
N ILE A 144 -16.00 12.18 -0.26
CA ILE A 144 -15.67 11.32 -1.40
C ILE A 144 -16.90 10.52 -1.78
N ASN A 145 -17.36 10.68 -3.03
CA ASN A 145 -18.42 9.85 -3.58
C ASN A 145 -17.84 8.47 -3.93
N LEU A 146 -18.47 7.41 -3.43
CA LEU A 146 -18.05 6.03 -3.69
C LEU A 146 -18.11 5.66 -5.18
N LEU A 147 -19.00 6.32 -5.94
CA LEU A 147 -19.19 6.14 -7.38
C LEU A 147 -18.40 7.15 -8.23
N ASP A 148 -17.53 7.95 -7.62
CA ASP A 148 -16.76 8.96 -8.34
C ASP A 148 -15.79 8.33 -9.34
N PRO A 149 -15.86 8.66 -10.65
CA PRO A 149 -14.84 8.24 -11.60
C PRO A 149 -13.48 8.91 -11.34
N GLY A 150 -13.40 9.89 -10.44
CA GLY A 150 -12.19 10.64 -10.16
C GLY A 150 -11.62 11.32 -11.41
N PRO A 151 -10.30 11.51 -11.49
CA PRO A 151 -9.67 12.19 -12.62
C PRO A 151 -9.88 11.49 -13.97
N LEU A 152 -10.22 10.19 -13.97
CA LEU A 152 -10.50 9.44 -15.20
C LEU A 152 -11.77 9.96 -15.90
N GLY A 153 -12.75 10.46 -15.14
CA GLY A 153 -13.94 11.10 -15.70
C GLY A 153 -13.62 12.43 -16.40
N LEU A 154 -12.63 13.18 -15.92
CA LEU A 154 -12.26 14.51 -16.43
C LEU A 154 -11.55 14.44 -17.78
N VAL A 155 -10.92 13.32 -18.08
CA VAL A 155 -10.15 13.12 -19.32
C VAL A 155 -10.96 12.46 -20.43
N LEU A 156 -12.23 12.08 -20.16
CA LEU A 156 -13.10 11.44 -21.15
C LEU A 156 -13.23 12.28 -22.42
N ASP A 157 -13.34 13.60 -22.29
CA ASP A 157 -13.48 14.52 -23.42
C ASP A 157 -12.20 14.72 -24.22
N GLN A 158 -11.05 14.32 -23.66
CA GLN A 158 -9.73 14.50 -24.25
C GLN A 158 -9.27 13.27 -25.05
N VAL A 159 -10.02 12.17 -24.99
CA VAL A 159 -9.71 10.91 -25.69
C VAL A 159 -10.65 10.65 -26.86
N GLY A 160 -10.17 9.88 -27.85
CA GLY A 160 -10.97 9.44 -28.99
C GLY A 160 -12.12 8.51 -28.60
N GLU A 161 -13.14 8.40 -29.45
CA GLU A 161 -14.41 7.70 -29.20
C GLU A 161 -14.23 6.25 -28.74
N ALA A 162 -13.44 5.44 -29.46
CA ALA A 162 -13.22 4.05 -29.09
C ALA A 162 -12.55 3.88 -27.70
N VAL A 163 -11.62 4.77 -27.35
CA VAL A 163 -10.96 4.75 -26.03
C VAL A 163 -11.93 5.23 -24.94
N ARG A 164 -12.73 6.25 -25.26
CA ARG A 164 -13.75 6.81 -24.37
C ARG A 164 -14.77 5.76 -23.94
N ASP A 165 -15.26 4.94 -24.86
CA ASP A 165 -16.26 3.91 -24.53
C ASP A 165 -15.68 2.80 -23.66
N ARG A 166 -14.43 2.40 -23.93
CA ARG A 166 -13.71 1.48 -23.04
C ARG A 166 -13.56 2.06 -21.63
N ILE A 167 -13.14 3.32 -21.51
CA ILE A 167 -13.00 4.00 -20.22
C ILE A 167 -14.35 4.11 -19.49
N ARG A 168 -15.45 4.39 -20.20
CA ARG A 168 -16.79 4.41 -19.60
C ARG A 168 -17.18 3.06 -19.01
N GLN A 169 -16.89 1.97 -19.70
CA GLN A 169 -17.12 0.61 -19.19
C GLN A 169 -16.26 0.33 -17.95
N GLU A 170 -14.98 0.74 -17.96
CA GLU A 170 -14.07 0.61 -16.82
C GLU A 170 -14.56 1.43 -15.60
N ILE A 171 -15.01 2.66 -15.82
CA ILE A 171 -15.62 3.53 -14.80
C ILE A 171 -16.85 2.84 -14.19
N GLN A 172 -17.77 2.34 -15.03
CA GLN A 172 -18.98 1.65 -14.56
C GLN A 172 -18.63 0.40 -13.76
N ALA A 173 -17.76 -0.47 -14.27
CA ALA A 173 -17.35 -1.68 -13.57
C ALA A 173 -16.74 -1.36 -12.20
N ARG A 174 -15.85 -0.37 -12.14
CA ARG A 174 -15.25 0.11 -10.89
C ARG A 174 -16.29 0.64 -9.91
N ALA A 175 -17.19 1.51 -10.39
CA ALA A 175 -18.23 2.09 -9.55
C ALA A 175 -19.12 1.00 -8.93
N LEU A 176 -19.50 -0.01 -9.70
CA LEU A 176 -20.29 -1.15 -9.21
C LEU A 176 -19.50 -2.01 -8.21
N THR A 177 -18.23 -2.31 -8.48
CA THR A 177 -17.36 -3.05 -7.54
C THR A 177 -17.19 -2.31 -6.22
N LEU A 178 -16.93 -1.00 -6.25
CA LEU A 178 -16.78 -0.18 -5.04
C LEU A 178 -18.09 -0.08 -4.26
N ALA A 179 -19.22 0.08 -4.96
CA ALA A 179 -20.54 0.11 -4.34
C ALA A 179 -20.93 -1.22 -3.70
N GLU A 180 -20.71 -2.34 -4.38
CA GLU A 180 -20.89 -3.68 -3.81
C GLU A 180 -20.04 -3.88 -2.56
N GLY A 181 -18.77 -3.45 -2.61
CA GLY A 181 -17.88 -3.48 -1.45
C GLY A 181 -18.36 -2.63 -0.28
N GLY A 182 -18.72 -1.38 -0.53
CA GLY A 182 -19.23 -0.47 0.49
C GLY A 182 -20.52 -0.98 1.14
N LEU A 183 -21.44 -1.52 0.33
CA LEU A 183 -22.69 -2.12 0.82
C LEU A 183 -22.46 -3.43 1.57
N THR A 184 -21.46 -4.22 1.17
CA THR A 184 -21.06 -5.45 1.86
C THR A 184 -20.47 -5.17 3.22
N ILE A 185 -19.56 -4.19 3.32
CA ILE A 185 -18.99 -3.72 4.59
C ILE A 185 -20.11 -3.20 5.50
N ALA A 186 -20.97 -2.31 4.99
CA ALA A 186 -21.99 -1.66 5.81
C ALA A 186 -23.05 -2.61 6.37
N SER A 187 -23.30 -3.74 5.71
CA SER A 187 -24.32 -4.70 6.17
C SER A 187 -23.76 -6.05 6.63
N GLY A 188 -22.44 -6.27 6.54
CA GLY A 188 -21.77 -7.51 6.95
C GLY A 188 -22.04 -8.75 6.10
N ARG A 189 -22.61 -8.63 4.89
CA ARG A 189 -22.86 -9.78 3.99
C ARG A 189 -22.68 -9.39 2.51
N PRO A 190 -22.24 -10.31 1.63
CA PRO A 190 -22.16 -10.05 0.19
C PRO A 190 -23.55 -9.74 -0.40
N LEU A 191 -23.57 -9.04 -1.53
CA LEU A 191 -24.79 -8.84 -2.31
C LEU A 191 -25.25 -10.17 -2.94
N ASP A 192 -26.55 -10.35 -3.08
CA ASP A 192 -27.11 -11.39 -3.95
C ASP A 192 -27.26 -10.90 -5.40
N ASP A 193 -27.62 -11.79 -6.31
CA ASP A 193 -27.71 -11.48 -7.74
C ASP A 193 -28.79 -10.46 -8.07
N THR A 194 -29.88 -10.43 -7.28
CA THR A 194 -30.96 -9.45 -7.44
C THR A 194 -30.48 -8.06 -6.99
N GLU A 195 -29.77 -7.98 -5.86
CA GLU A 195 -29.15 -6.76 -5.37
C GLU A 195 -28.11 -6.21 -6.36
N ARG A 196 -27.27 -7.08 -6.94
CA ARG A 196 -26.29 -6.69 -7.98
C ARG A 196 -26.98 -6.16 -9.24
N LEU A 197 -28.00 -6.88 -9.72
CA LEU A 197 -28.76 -6.47 -10.90
C LEU A 197 -29.44 -5.11 -10.68
N GLY A 198 -30.06 -4.91 -9.52
CA GLY A 198 -30.72 -3.64 -9.18
C GLY A 198 -29.73 -2.49 -9.15
N LEU A 199 -28.56 -2.69 -8.54
CA LEU A 199 -27.50 -1.69 -8.49
C LEU A 199 -26.98 -1.33 -9.90
N ALA A 200 -26.74 -2.33 -10.75
CA ALA A 200 -26.29 -2.14 -12.13
C ALA A 200 -27.31 -1.36 -12.97
N LEU A 201 -28.59 -1.75 -12.91
CA LEU A 201 -29.67 -1.08 -13.63
C LEU A 201 -29.86 0.36 -13.17
N ALA A 202 -29.82 0.61 -11.86
CA ALA A 202 -29.94 1.96 -11.31
C ALA A 202 -28.81 2.87 -11.79
N TYR A 203 -27.57 2.35 -11.81
CA TYR A 203 -26.41 3.08 -12.31
C TYR A 203 -26.55 3.42 -13.81
N GLU A 204 -26.94 2.44 -14.62
CA GLU A 204 -27.11 2.63 -16.06
C GLU A 204 -28.24 3.62 -16.38
N LEU A 205 -29.38 3.49 -15.71
CA LEU A 205 -30.51 4.40 -15.86
C LEU A 205 -30.15 5.83 -15.45
N HIS A 206 -29.33 6.02 -14.41
CA HIS A 206 -28.82 7.33 -14.06
C HIS A 206 -28.01 7.93 -15.22
N GLY A 207 -27.06 7.18 -15.78
CA GLY A 207 -26.25 7.62 -16.91
C GLY A 207 -27.07 8.01 -18.14
N ARG A 208 -28.16 7.28 -18.42
CA ARG A 208 -29.10 7.60 -19.52
C ARG A 208 -29.93 8.85 -19.24
N ARG A 209 -30.45 9.00 -18.00
CA ARG A 209 -31.32 10.13 -17.61
C ARG A 209 -30.56 11.44 -17.44
N ARG A 210 -29.29 11.36 -17.00
CA ARG A 210 -28.45 12.52 -16.72
C ARG A 210 -27.04 12.31 -17.30
N PRO A 211 -26.90 12.36 -18.64
CA PRO A 211 -25.61 12.18 -19.29
C PRO A 211 -24.57 13.18 -18.77
N GLY A 212 -23.34 12.71 -18.56
CA GLY A 212 -22.23 13.55 -18.08
C GLY A 212 -22.26 13.88 -16.59
N THR A 213 -23.23 13.39 -15.83
CA THR A 213 -23.26 13.56 -14.36
C THR A 213 -22.86 12.29 -13.64
N THR A 214 -22.03 12.43 -12.61
CA THR A 214 -21.62 11.31 -11.75
C THR A 214 -22.76 10.93 -10.80
N PRO A 215 -23.23 9.67 -10.79
CA PRO A 215 -24.26 9.23 -9.84
C PRO A 215 -23.75 9.27 -8.40
N THR A 216 -24.65 9.54 -7.46
CA THR A 216 -24.43 9.27 -6.02
C THR A 216 -25.23 8.05 -5.58
N LEU A 217 -24.87 7.44 -4.44
CA LEU A 217 -25.68 6.36 -3.84
C LEU A 217 -27.12 6.83 -3.55
N SER A 218 -27.30 8.12 -3.24
CA SER A 218 -28.62 8.74 -3.07
C SER A 218 -29.43 8.73 -4.37
N ASP A 219 -28.81 9.06 -5.50
CA ASP A 219 -29.49 9.02 -6.82
C ASP A 219 -29.92 7.60 -7.17
N LEU A 220 -29.05 6.60 -6.92
CA LEU A 220 -29.39 5.20 -7.18
C LEU A 220 -30.56 4.75 -6.30
N ALA A 221 -30.58 5.14 -5.02
CA ALA A 221 -31.68 4.84 -4.12
C ALA A 221 -33.02 5.48 -4.57
N VAL A 222 -32.98 6.67 -5.18
CA VAL A 222 -34.17 7.31 -5.77
C VAL A 222 -34.70 6.51 -6.95
N ILE A 223 -33.83 6.16 -7.91
CA ILE A 223 -34.21 5.37 -9.09
C ILE A 223 -34.81 4.01 -8.69
N LEU A 224 -34.20 3.35 -7.71
CA LEU A 224 -34.69 2.06 -7.20
C LEU A 224 -36.06 2.16 -6.51
N ARG A 225 -36.37 3.29 -5.85
CA ARG A 225 -37.69 3.52 -5.23
C ARG A 225 -38.77 3.84 -6.25
N GLU A 226 -38.43 4.60 -7.29
CA GLU A 226 -39.33 4.85 -8.42
C GLU A 226 -39.67 3.54 -9.14
N ALA A 227 -38.68 2.64 -9.23
CA ALA A 227 -38.76 1.37 -9.93
C ALA A 227 -39.38 1.55 -11.33
N PRO A 228 -38.71 2.25 -12.25
CA PRO A 228 -39.21 2.45 -13.61
C PRO A 228 -39.32 1.12 -14.37
N GLU A 229 -40.05 1.12 -15.49
CA GLU A 229 -40.41 -0.08 -16.23
C GLU A 229 -39.21 -0.96 -16.59
N GLU A 230 -38.05 -0.37 -16.90
CA GLU A 230 -36.83 -1.11 -17.18
C GLU A 230 -36.34 -1.93 -15.98
N ILE A 231 -36.48 -1.40 -14.75
CA ILE A 231 -36.19 -2.16 -13.53
C ILE A 231 -37.27 -3.21 -13.30
N ARG A 232 -38.55 -2.88 -13.50
CA ARG A 232 -39.67 -3.84 -13.31
C ARG A 232 -39.51 -5.06 -14.22
N ALA A 233 -39.29 -4.81 -15.51
CA ALA A 233 -39.14 -5.83 -16.53
C ALA A 233 -37.91 -6.71 -16.27
N ALA A 234 -36.77 -6.12 -15.88
CA ALA A 234 -35.54 -6.87 -15.63
C ALA A 234 -35.57 -7.67 -14.31
N MET A 235 -36.34 -7.23 -13.32
CA MET A 235 -36.48 -7.92 -12.02
C MET A 235 -37.34 -9.19 -12.09
N LEU A 236 -38.05 -9.42 -13.22
CA LEU A 236 -38.91 -10.59 -13.44
C LEU A 236 -39.94 -10.83 -12.32
N ALA A 237 -40.38 -9.75 -11.65
CA ALA A 237 -41.38 -9.82 -10.59
C ALA A 237 -42.77 -10.05 -11.17
N VAL A 238 -43.56 -10.92 -10.55
CA VAL A 238 -44.93 -11.22 -10.99
C VAL A 238 -45.87 -10.05 -10.71
N ASP A 239 -45.63 -9.32 -9.63
CA ASP A 239 -46.42 -8.16 -9.23
C ASP A 239 -45.59 -7.09 -8.49
N ALA A 240 -46.25 -5.99 -8.11
CA ALA A 240 -45.60 -4.89 -7.40
C ALA A 240 -45.16 -5.25 -5.98
N ALA A 241 -45.82 -6.22 -5.33
CA ALA A 241 -45.47 -6.64 -3.97
C ALA A 241 -44.18 -7.48 -3.98
N GLU A 242 -44.04 -8.38 -4.96
CA GLU A 242 -42.83 -9.14 -5.19
C GLU A 242 -41.66 -8.22 -5.58
N LEU A 243 -41.88 -7.26 -6.48
CA LEU A 243 -40.85 -6.28 -6.83
C LEU A 243 -40.35 -5.52 -5.59
N ALA A 244 -41.28 -5.05 -4.75
CA ALA A 244 -40.92 -4.37 -3.50
C ALA A 244 -40.16 -5.30 -2.54
N ARG A 245 -40.47 -6.60 -2.52
CA ARG A 245 -39.73 -7.60 -1.73
C ARG A 245 -38.31 -7.81 -2.26
N LEU A 246 -38.13 -7.86 -3.58
CA LEU A 246 -36.84 -8.02 -4.25
C LEU A 246 -35.92 -6.81 -4.08
N LEU A 247 -36.45 -5.59 -4.17
CA LEU A 247 -35.65 -4.35 -4.06
C LEU A 247 -35.38 -3.91 -2.61
N ARG A 248 -36.21 -4.35 -1.65
CA ARG A 248 -36.11 -3.93 -0.24
C ARG A 248 -34.73 -4.20 0.38
N PRO A 249 -34.09 -5.38 0.22
CA PRO A 249 -32.75 -5.63 0.77
C PRO A 249 -31.72 -4.59 0.32
N LEU A 250 -31.65 -4.29 -0.98
CA LEU A 250 -30.74 -3.30 -1.54
C LEU A 250 -31.04 -1.88 -1.00
N LEU A 251 -32.32 -1.49 -0.96
CA LEU A 251 -32.74 -0.19 -0.45
C LEU A 251 -32.40 0.00 1.03
N VAL A 252 -32.55 -1.04 1.86
CA VAL A 252 -32.18 -1.01 3.28
C VAL A 252 -30.68 -0.81 3.43
N ARG A 253 -29.84 -1.52 2.66
CA ARG A 253 -28.38 -1.35 2.69
C ARG A 253 -27.93 0.04 2.26
N LEU A 254 -28.50 0.57 1.18
CA LEU A 254 -28.26 1.95 0.75
C LEU A 254 -28.65 2.94 1.86
N HIS A 255 -29.75 2.68 2.56
CA HIS A 255 -30.16 3.52 3.68
C HIS A 255 -29.19 3.47 4.87
N LEU A 256 -28.59 2.30 5.17
CA LEU A 256 -27.57 2.17 6.22
C LEU A 256 -26.34 3.04 5.93
N LEU A 257 -25.88 3.07 4.67
CA LEU A 257 -24.79 3.97 4.23
C LEU A 257 -25.18 5.45 4.32
N LEU A 258 -26.40 5.81 3.88
CA LEU A 258 -26.81 7.20 3.72
C LEU A 258 -27.30 7.88 5.01
N ARG A 259 -27.84 7.10 5.96
CA ARG A 259 -28.49 7.62 7.18
C ARG A 259 -27.91 7.06 8.48
N GLY A 260 -27.05 6.05 8.41
CA GLY A 260 -26.42 5.43 9.57
C GLY A 260 -25.16 6.16 10.05
N PRO A 261 -24.24 5.44 10.72
CA PRO A 261 -22.93 5.96 11.17
C PRO A 261 -22.04 6.53 10.05
N LEU A 262 -22.45 6.40 8.79
CA LEU A 262 -21.72 6.79 7.59
C LEU A 262 -22.30 8.04 6.91
N ALA A 263 -23.39 8.59 7.47
CA ALA A 263 -24.00 9.81 6.98
C ALA A 263 -23.01 10.99 7.00
N GLY A 264 -23.07 11.83 5.97
CA GLY A 264 -22.19 12.98 5.78
C GLY A 264 -20.85 12.69 5.09
N LEU A 265 -20.50 11.42 4.86
CA LEU A 265 -19.24 11.02 4.19
C LEU A 265 -19.41 10.66 2.72
N PHE A 266 -20.46 9.88 2.42
CA PHE A 266 -20.73 9.31 1.09
C PHE A 266 -22.08 9.76 0.50
N ASP A 267 -22.72 10.74 1.15
CA ASP A 267 -24.10 11.15 0.89
C ASP A 267 -24.24 12.20 -0.23
N GLY A 268 -23.16 12.49 -0.97
CA GLY A 268 -23.16 13.48 -2.05
C GLY A 268 -21.96 13.33 -2.97
N ALA A 269 -21.83 14.28 -3.90
CA ALA A 269 -20.69 14.36 -4.82
C ALA A 269 -19.37 14.60 -4.06
N SER A 270 -18.26 14.13 -4.62
CA SER A 270 -16.92 14.46 -4.13
C SER A 270 -16.72 15.97 -4.15
N THR A 271 -16.08 16.51 -3.12
CA THR A 271 -15.88 17.97 -2.97
C THR A 271 -14.45 18.40 -3.29
N PHE A 272 -13.70 17.56 -4.00
CA PHE A 272 -12.33 17.82 -4.43
C PHE A 272 -12.10 17.23 -5.82
N SER A 273 -11.11 17.79 -6.51
CA SER A 273 -10.62 17.30 -7.79
C SER A 273 -9.11 17.53 -7.83
N ILE A 274 -8.38 16.62 -8.47
CA ILE A 274 -6.92 16.70 -8.59
C ILE A 274 -6.55 16.35 -10.03
N GLU A 275 -5.67 17.16 -10.60
CA GLU A 275 -5.17 16.95 -11.95
C GLU A 275 -4.29 15.69 -12.05
N PRO A 276 -4.43 14.88 -13.12
CA PRO A 276 -3.59 13.70 -13.35
C PRO A 276 -2.08 13.96 -13.36
N GLY A 277 -1.67 15.20 -13.64
CA GLY A 277 -0.26 15.62 -13.68
C GLY A 277 0.40 15.84 -12.32
N THR A 278 -0.35 15.77 -11.22
CA THR A 278 0.17 16.03 -9.85
C THR A 278 1.39 15.16 -9.51
N PRO A 279 2.43 15.72 -8.85
CA PRO A 279 3.61 14.93 -8.45
C PRO A 279 3.30 13.97 -7.29
N GLY A 280 2.22 14.20 -6.55
CA GLY A 280 1.74 13.23 -5.58
C GLY A 280 0.40 13.56 -4.95
N VAL A 281 -0.23 12.54 -4.34
CA VAL A 281 -1.52 12.66 -3.66
C VAL A 281 -1.49 11.94 -2.33
N CYS A 282 -2.07 12.56 -1.29
CA CYS A 282 -2.37 11.93 -0.01
C CYS A 282 -3.86 12.12 0.29
N LEU A 283 -4.60 11.03 0.45
CA LEU A 283 -5.98 11.07 0.94
C LEU A 283 -5.96 10.79 2.44
N ASP A 284 -6.07 11.85 3.23
CA ASP A 284 -5.94 11.84 4.69
C ASP A 284 -7.28 11.48 5.36
N LEU A 285 -7.28 10.34 6.05
CA LEU A 285 -8.42 9.76 6.77
C LEU A 285 -8.25 9.86 8.30
N SER A 286 -7.22 10.56 8.79
CA SER A 286 -6.89 10.65 10.22
C SER A 286 -8.03 11.19 11.10
N ARG A 287 -8.87 12.08 10.52
CA ARG A 287 -10.05 12.61 11.20
C ARG A 287 -11.15 11.55 11.33
N LEU A 288 -11.29 10.69 10.35
CA LEU A 288 -12.26 9.60 10.38
C LEU A 288 -11.87 8.50 11.35
N THR A 289 -10.59 8.17 11.46
CA THR A 289 -10.12 7.14 12.39
C THR A 289 -10.24 7.54 13.86
N THR A 290 -10.30 8.85 14.15
CA THR A 290 -10.51 9.37 15.50
C THR A 290 -12.00 9.37 15.88
N ASP A 291 -12.87 9.73 14.93
CA ASP A 291 -14.26 10.10 15.22
C ASP A 291 -15.30 9.10 14.72
N ALA A 292 -14.93 8.11 13.90
CA ALA A 292 -15.86 7.19 13.23
C ALA A 292 -15.60 5.72 13.54
N GLU A 293 -16.63 4.90 13.35
CA GLU A 293 -16.54 3.44 13.48
C GLU A 293 -15.60 2.82 12.42
N ASP A 294 -15.01 1.67 12.72
CA ASP A 294 -14.09 0.95 11.80
C ASP A 294 -14.73 0.68 10.43
N THR A 295 -16.04 0.40 10.39
CA THR A 295 -16.83 0.24 9.17
C THR A 295 -16.74 1.48 8.27
N ALA A 296 -16.79 2.68 8.87
CA ALA A 296 -16.71 3.94 8.14
C ALA A 296 -15.35 4.15 7.50
N VAL A 297 -14.32 3.89 8.30
CA VAL A 297 -12.93 3.96 7.86
C VAL A 297 -12.72 2.98 6.70
N ALA A 298 -13.21 1.74 6.80
CA ALA A 298 -13.06 0.75 5.75
C ALA A 298 -13.74 1.15 4.43
N VAL A 299 -14.98 1.67 4.46
CA VAL A 299 -15.67 2.16 3.25
C VAL A 299 -14.93 3.37 2.67
N ALA A 300 -14.43 4.28 3.51
CA ALA A 300 -13.68 5.45 3.07
C ALA A 300 -12.35 5.06 2.42
N MET A 301 -11.62 4.10 3.00
CA MET A 301 -10.41 3.53 2.41
C MET A 301 -10.70 2.92 1.05
N LEU A 302 -11.77 2.13 0.91
CA LEU A 302 -12.18 1.53 -0.35
C LEU A 302 -12.46 2.59 -1.43
N ALA A 303 -13.24 3.63 -1.10
CA ALA A 303 -13.51 4.75 -2.00
C ALA A 303 -12.22 5.47 -2.42
N ALA A 304 -11.33 5.74 -1.46
CA ALA A 304 -10.08 6.43 -1.67
C ALA A 304 -9.10 5.62 -2.55
N TRP A 305 -9.09 4.30 -2.41
CA TRP A 305 -8.34 3.40 -3.29
C TRP A 305 -8.87 3.41 -4.72
N GLY A 306 -10.18 3.33 -4.90
CA GLY A 306 -10.82 3.39 -6.22
C GLY A 306 -10.55 4.71 -6.94
N TRP A 307 -10.69 5.82 -6.21
CA TRP A 307 -10.39 7.16 -6.73
C TRP A 307 -8.90 7.30 -7.11
N SER A 308 -8.00 6.75 -6.29
CA SER A 308 -6.55 6.76 -6.55
C SER A 308 -6.15 5.91 -7.75
N ALA A 309 -6.83 4.79 -7.99
CA ALA A 309 -6.66 4.00 -9.21
C ALA A 309 -7.10 4.82 -10.44
N ALA A 310 -8.21 5.57 -10.33
CA ALA A 310 -8.67 6.42 -11.41
C ALA A 310 -7.71 7.56 -11.77
N LEU A 311 -7.01 8.13 -10.79
CA LEU A 311 -5.95 9.10 -11.04
C LEU A 311 -4.84 8.51 -11.95
N ILE A 312 -4.40 7.29 -11.67
CA ILE A 312 -3.36 6.61 -12.46
C ILE A 312 -3.85 6.34 -13.88
N ASP A 313 -5.05 5.79 -14.01
CA ASP A 313 -5.65 5.48 -15.31
C ASP A 313 -5.86 6.73 -16.16
N ALA A 314 -6.22 7.86 -15.54
CA ALA A 314 -6.39 9.14 -16.22
C ALA A 314 -5.09 9.62 -16.89
N GLY A 315 -3.96 9.53 -16.17
CA GLY A 315 -2.65 9.85 -16.74
C GLY A 315 -2.32 8.96 -17.94
N GLN A 316 -2.63 7.67 -17.86
CA GLN A 316 -2.39 6.72 -18.95
C GLN A 316 -3.28 6.99 -20.16
N ALA A 317 -4.55 7.34 -19.94
CA ALA A 317 -5.49 7.71 -21.00
C ALA A 317 -4.99 8.94 -21.79
N LEU A 318 -4.31 9.88 -21.12
CA LEU A 318 -3.64 11.03 -21.73
C LEU A 318 -2.26 10.71 -22.33
N GLY A 319 -1.80 9.46 -22.28
CA GLY A 319 -0.49 9.05 -22.77
C GLY A 319 0.69 9.42 -21.86
N VAL A 320 0.42 9.90 -20.64
CA VAL A 320 1.46 10.25 -19.65
C VAL A 320 1.99 8.97 -19.01
N ARG A 321 3.12 8.46 -19.52
CA ARG A 321 3.83 7.29 -18.97
C ARG A 321 4.65 7.63 -17.73
N ARG A 322 3.99 8.00 -16.64
CA ARG A 322 4.60 8.19 -15.31
C ARG A 322 4.50 6.90 -14.49
N THR A 323 5.57 6.55 -13.78
CA THR A 323 5.54 5.50 -12.74
C THR A 323 5.00 6.06 -11.44
N TRP A 324 4.35 5.22 -10.64
CA TRP A 324 3.79 5.61 -9.34
C TRP A 324 4.31 4.70 -8.23
N VAL A 325 4.50 5.24 -7.03
CA VAL A 325 4.65 4.45 -5.80
C VAL A 325 3.43 4.66 -4.92
N GLN A 326 2.77 3.57 -4.56
CA GLN A 326 1.58 3.55 -3.72
C GLN A 326 1.89 2.96 -2.36
N LEU A 327 1.54 3.66 -1.28
CA LEU A 327 1.62 3.14 0.08
C LEU A 327 0.23 2.81 0.61
N TYR A 328 -0.03 1.51 0.82
CA TYR A 328 -1.20 1.01 1.53
C TYR A 328 -0.82 0.79 3.00
N ASP A 329 -1.04 1.80 3.85
CA ASP A 329 -0.95 1.66 5.31
C ASP A 329 -2.27 1.12 5.88
N GLU A 330 -2.19 0.38 6.99
CA GLU A 330 -3.35 -0.18 7.69
C GLU A 330 -4.30 -1.00 6.77
N TYR A 331 -3.76 -1.60 5.70
CA TYR A 331 -4.52 -2.33 4.67
C TYR A 331 -5.45 -3.40 5.25
N TRP A 332 -5.08 -3.98 6.39
CA TRP A 332 -5.85 -4.99 7.11
C TRP A 332 -7.24 -4.50 7.55
N ARG A 333 -7.45 -3.19 7.73
CA ARG A 333 -8.75 -2.64 8.16
C ARG A 333 -9.87 -2.97 7.19
N VAL A 334 -9.60 -2.84 5.89
CA VAL A 334 -10.58 -3.18 4.85
C VAL A 334 -10.77 -4.69 4.77
N LEU A 335 -9.70 -5.47 4.92
CA LEU A 335 -9.78 -6.94 4.88
C LEU A 335 -10.66 -7.50 6.00
N ARG A 336 -10.59 -6.91 7.20
CA ARG A 336 -11.38 -7.34 8.37
C ARG A 336 -12.82 -6.80 8.37
N ALA A 337 -13.16 -5.90 7.44
CA ALA A 337 -14.46 -5.23 7.44
C ALA A 337 -15.65 -6.13 7.03
N GLY A 338 -15.39 -7.32 6.49
CA GLY A 338 -16.43 -8.28 6.16
C GLY A 338 -15.93 -9.48 5.35
N THR A 339 -16.79 -10.48 5.18
CA THR A 339 -16.51 -11.66 4.35
C THR A 339 -16.35 -11.27 2.88
N GLY A 340 -15.36 -11.86 2.19
CA GLY A 340 -15.10 -11.59 0.77
C GLY A 340 -14.32 -10.30 0.49
N MET A 341 -14.01 -9.52 1.54
CA MET A 341 -13.26 -8.26 1.39
C MET A 341 -11.82 -8.46 0.93
N VAL A 342 -11.23 -9.64 1.14
CA VAL A 342 -9.89 -9.95 0.66
C VAL A 342 -9.82 -9.98 -0.87
N GLU A 343 -10.82 -10.59 -1.50
CA GLU A 343 -10.91 -10.69 -2.95
C GLU A 343 -11.23 -9.35 -3.59
N LEU A 344 -12.20 -8.63 -3.02
CA LEU A 344 -12.51 -7.27 -3.44
C LEU A 344 -11.30 -6.34 -3.33
N SER A 345 -10.59 -6.37 -2.20
CA SER A 345 -9.42 -5.51 -1.99
C SER A 345 -8.29 -5.87 -2.95
N ASP A 346 -8.06 -7.16 -3.22
CA ASP A 346 -7.09 -7.59 -4.23
C ASP A 346 -7.52 -7.16 -5.64
N GLN A 347 -8.82 -7.17 -5.97
CA GLN A 347 -9.33 -6.66 -7.24
C GLN A 347 -9.06 -5.15 -7.38
N VAL A 348 -9.44 -4.34 -6.38
CA VAL A 348 -9.28 -2.88 -6.39
C VAL A 348 -7.79 -2.48 -6.42
N THR A 349 -6.94 -3.15 -5.64
CA THR A 349 -5.49 -2.87 -5.61
C THR A 349 -4.68 -3.52 -6.74
N ARG A 350 -5.33 -4.34 -7.59
CA ARG A 350 -4.72 -4.86 -8.83
C ARG A 350 -4.88 -3.93 -10.02
N LEU A 351 -5.88 -3.05 -9.99
CA LEU A 351 -6.10 -2.06 -11.02
C LEU A 351 -4.83 -1.21 -11.16
N GLY A 352 -4.20 -1.26 -12.34
CA GLY A 352 -2.98 -0.53 -12.65
C GLY A 352 -1.63 -1.24 -12.41
N ARG A 353 -1.59 -2.49 -11.94
CA ARG A 353 -0.30 -3.22 -11.73
C ARG A 353 0.53 -3.41 -13.00
N HIS A 354 -0.10 -3.40 -14.18
CA HIS A 354 0.59 -3.47 -15.47
C HIS A 354 1.14 -2.10 -15.95
N LEU A 355 0.93 -1.02 -15.18
CA LEU A 355 1.08 0.38 -15.64
C LEU A 355 2.20 1.14 -14.92
N GLY A 356 3.26 0.46 -14.50
CA GLY A 356 4.41 1.10 -13.84
C GLY A 356 4.14 1.56 -12.40
N VAL A 357 3.22 0.87 -11.71
CA VAL A 357 2.88 1.12 -10.30
C VAL A 357 3.69 0.19 -9.40
N GLN A 358 4.32 0.75 -8.37
CA GLN A 358 5.00 0.04 -7.30
C GLN A 358 4.12 0.11 -6.05
N SER A 359 3.64 -1.03 -5.56
CA SER A 359 2.72 -1.06 -4.41
C SER A 359 3.46 -1.53 -3.16
N ILE A 360 3.44 -0.70 -2.11
CA ILE A 360 3.99 -1.01 -0.79
C ILE A 360 2.82 -1.28 0.14
N MET A 361 2.70 -2.51 0.63
CA MET A 361 1.69 -2.92 1.61
C MET A 361 2.34 -2.98 2.98
N ALA A 362 2.02 -2.01 3.84
CA ALA A 362 2.57 -1.93 5.19
C ALA A 362 1.64 -2.59 6.20
N THR A 363 2.19 -3.47 7.05
CA THR A 363 1.46 -4.08 8.16
C THR A 363 2.35 -4.22 9.39
N HIS A 364 1.71 -4.40 10.55
CA HIS A 364 2.39 -4.63 11.81
C HIS A 364 2.68 -6.11 12.02
N SER A 365 1.72 -6.99 11.70
CA SER A 365 1.82 -8.42 11.95
C SER A 365 1.19 -9.23 10.82
N VAL A 366 1.61 -10.50 10.71
CA VAL A 366 0.90 -11.49 9.88
C VAL A 366 -0.44 -11.88 10.55
N ASP A 367 -0.56 -11.73 11.86
CA ASP A 367 -1.81 -11.98 12.61
C ASP A 367 -2.94 -11.04 12.18
N ASP A 368 -2.59 -9.91 11.57
CA ASP A 368 -3.56 -9.01 10.98
C ASP A 368 -4.45 -9.72 9.94
N PHE A 369 -3.87 -10.69 9.24
CA PHE A 369 -4.54 -11.53 8.25
C PHE A 369 -5.09 -12.84 8.84
N GLU A 370 -4.52 -13.36 9.93
CA GLU A 370 -5.04 -14.58 10.58
C GLU A 370 -6.29 -14.32 11.43
N ALA A 371 -6.59 -13.07 11.76
CA ALA A 371 -7.82 -12.70 12.47
C ALA A 371 -9.07 -12.64 11.57
N LEU A 372 -8.94 -12.95 10.26
CA LEU A 372 -10.08 -12.96 9.35
C LEU A 372 -11.05 -14.10 9.71
N PRO A 373 -12.38 -13.89 9.57
CA PRO A 373 -13.38 -14.80 10.11
C PRO A 373 -13.34 -16.17 9.44
N THR A 374 -13.18 -16.22 8.11
CA THR A 374 -13.24 -17.48 7.35
C THR A 374 -11.84 -18.03 7.03
N ALA A 375 -11.70 -19.36 6.99
CA ALA A 375 -10.44 -20.00 6.61
C ALA A 375 -10.03 -19.68 5.16
N GLU A 376 -11.03 -19.49 4.29
CA GLU A 376 -10.83 -19.08 2.90
C GLU A 376 -10.22 -17.68 2.81
N ASP A 377 -10.77 -16.70 3.55
CA ASP A 377 -10.24 -15.33 3.58
C ASP A 377 -8.81 -15.30 4.14
N ARG A 378 -8.53 -16.07 5.21
CA ARG A 378 -7.15 -16.23 5.74
C ARG A 378 -6.19 -16.78 4.68
N ALA A 379 -6.62 -17.79 3.91
CA ALA A 379 -5.80 -18.36 2.83
C ALA A 379 -5.57 -17.36 1.69
N LYS A 380 -6.61 -16.65 1.26
CA LYS A 380 -6.52 -15.59 0.23
C LYS A 380 -5.57 -14.48 0.68
N ALA A 381 -5.64 -14.07 1.95
CA ALA A 381 -4.81 -13.02 2.53
C ALA A 381 -3.33 -13.41 2.62
N ARG A 382 -3.02 -14.64 3.06
CA ARG A 382 -1.66 -15.20 2.96
C ARG A 382 -1.16 -15.19 1.51
N GLY A 383 -2.04 -15.46 0.55
CA GLY A 383 -1.76 -15.36 -0.88
C GLY A 383 -1.35 -13.95 -1.33
N ILE A 384 -1.89 -12.88 -0.74
CA ILE A 384 -1.50 -11.50 -1.06
C ILE A 384 -0.03 -11.27 -0.69
N ILE A 385 0.38 -11.67 0.51
CA ILE A 385 1.78 -11.58 0.97
C ILE A 385 2.69 -12.41 0.07
N ALA A 386 2.32 -13.66 -0.22
CA ALA A 386 3.11 -14.57 -1.07
C ALA A 386 3.32 -14.04 -2.50
N ARG A 387 2.40 -13.21 -3.01
CA ARG A 387 2.49 -12.60 -4.34
C ARG A 387 3.41 -11.39 -4.38
N CYS A 388 3.77 -10.78 -3.25
CA CYS A 388 4.77 -9.73 -3.22
C CYS A 388 6.13 -10.32 -3.65
N ALA A 389 6.76 -9.71 -4.67
CA ALA A 389 8.07 -10.18 -5.12
C ALA A 389 9.19 -9.79 -4.13
N ILE A 390 8.95 -8.80 -3.29
CA ILE A 390 9.92 -8.26 -2.34
C ILE A 390 9.24 -8.16 -0.97
N SER A 391 9.93 -8.61 0.06
CA SER A 391 9.58 -8.35 1.46
C SER A 391 10.63 -7.46 2.11
N ILE A 392 10.21 -6.37 2.74
CA ILE A 392 11.06 -5.52 3.58
C ILE A 392 10.66 -5.78 5.03
N CYS A 393 11.57 -6.39 5.78
CA CYS A 393 11.33 -6.79 7.17
C CYS A 393 12.19 -5.94 8.10
N LEU A 394 11.55 -5.19 8.99
CA LEU A 394 12.20 -4.50 10.09
C LEU A 394 12.29 -5.43 11.30
N ALA A 395 12.71 -4.89 12.44
CA ALA A 395 12.71 -5.60 13.72
C ALA A 395 11.35 -6.26 14.02
N GLN A 396 11.39 -7.56 14.30
CA GLN A 396 10.23 -8.40 14.62
C GLN A 396 10.62 -9.55 15.57
N PRO A 397 9.70 -10.04 16.42
CA PRO A 397 9.96 -11.13 17.35
C PRO A 397 9.99 -12.47 16.61
N GLN A 398 10.55 -13.50 17.24
CA GLN A 398 10.67 -14.83 16.64
C GLN A 398 9.32 -15.39 16.19
N SER A 399 8.26 -15.20 16.99
CA SER A 399 6.92 -15.68 16.67
C SER A 399 6.36 -15.10 15.36
N GLU A 400 6.66 -13.84 15.04
CA GLU A 400 6.28 -13.22 13.77
C GLU A 400 7.13 -13.72 12.62
N LEU A 401 8.44 -13.91 12.83
CA LEU A 401 9.35 -14.46 11.83
C LEU A 401 9.01 -15.91 11.48
N ASP A 402 8.58 -16.71 12.45
CA ASP A 402 8.14 -18.10 12.25
C ASP A 402 6.87 -18.16 11.38
N LYS A 403 5.97 -17.19 11.50
CA LYS A 403 4.77 -17.08 10.65
C LYS A 403 5.13 -16.59 9.26
N LEU A 404 5.91 -15.52 9.18
CA LEU A 404 6.32 -14.92 7.91
C LEU A 404 7.18 -15.88 7.09
N SER A 405 8.07 -16.64 7.71
CA SER A 405 8.95 -17.60 7.03
C SER A 405 8.22 -18.76 6.36
N ARG A 406 6.98 -19.06 6.77
CA ARG A 406 6.09 -20.03 6.09
C ARG A 406 5.55 -19.50 4.76
N ILE A 407 5.57 -18.18 4.56
CA ILE A 407 5.06 -17.51 3.37
C ILE A 407 6.22 -17.03 2.49
N VAL A 408 7.23 -16.41 3.11
CA VAL A 408 8.42 -15.86 2.48
C VAL A 408 9.63 -16.63 3.01
N PRO A 409 10.25 -17.50 2.21
CA PRO A 409 11.35 -18.36 2.70
C PRO A 409 12.50 -17.53 3.29
N MET A 410 12.79 -17.75 4.57
CA MET A 410 13.90 -17.09 5.28
C MET A 410 14.81 -18.13 5.93
N SER A 411 16.12 -17.95 5.79
CA SER A 411 17.09 -18.82 6.46
C SER A 411 17.09 -18.56 7.98
N PRO A 412 17.52 -19.54 8.80
CA PRO A 412 17.68 -19.33 10.24
C PRO A 412 18.55 -18.13 10.59
N ASP A 413 19.61 -17.87 9.80
CA ASP A 413 20.51 -16.73 10.00
C ASP A 413 19.85 -15.39 9.68
N GLU A 414 19.03 -15.33 8.62
CA GLU A 414 18.24 -14.14 8.28
C GLU A 414 17.26 -13.81 9.41
N GLN A 415 16.56 -14.83 9.93
CA GLN A 415 15.63 -14.66 11.06
C GLN A 415 16.36 -14.23 12.33
N ALA A 416 17.49 -14.87 12.66
CA ALA A 416 18.29 -14.51 13.82
C ALA A 416 18.81 -13.06 13.74
N LEU A 417 19.20 -12.61 12.55
CA LEU A 417 19.63 -11.24 12.32
C LEU A 417 18.48 -10.25 12.50
N ILE A 418 17.30 -10.50 11.91
CA ILE A 418 16.13 -9.62 12.08
C ILE A 418 15.71 -9.56 13.55
N ARG A 419 15.67 -10.71 14.24
CA ARG A 419 15.35 -10.80 15.66
C ARG A 419 16.32 -10.02 16.53
N SER A 420 17.60 -9.97 16.17
CA SER A 420 18.61 -9.20 16.92
C SER A 420 18.32 -7.70 16.98
N TRP A 421 17.39 -7.21 16.15
CA TRP A 421 16.97 -5.81 16.10
C TRP A 421 15.75 -5.51 16.98
N ALA A 422 15.05 -6.54 17.48
CA ALA A 422 13.75 -6.43 18.14
C ALA A 422 13.80 -5.92 19.58
N ALA A 423 14.90 -6.12 20.31
CA ALA A 423 15.00 -5.66 21.69
C ALA A 423 16.41 -5.15 22.03
N PRO A 424 16.52 -4.05 22.80
CA PRO A 424 17.81 -3.63 23.35
C PRO A 424 18.36 -4.72 24.28
N PRO A 425 19.66 -5.04 24.21
CA PRO A 425 20.26 -6.08 25.05
C PRO A 425 20.30 -5.71 26.53
N THR A 426 20.05 -4.44 26.86
CA THR A 426 20.20 -3.88 28.21
C THR A 426 19.16 -2.79 28.47
N TRP A 427 18.76 -2.64 29.73
CA TRP A 427 17.84 -1.60 30.22
C TRP A 427 18.49 -0.20 30.33
N ALA A 428 19.45 0.12 29.45
CA ALA A 428 20.22 1.35 29.51
C ALA A 428 19.35 2.56 29.07
N PRO A 429 19.18 3.60 29.90
CA PRO A 429 18.15 4.64 29.74
C PRO A 429 18.41 5.70 28.64
N ALA A 430 19.16 5.40 27.56
CA ALA A 430 19.48 6.40 26.54
C ALA A 430 19.75 5.87 25.11
N GLN A 431 19.49 4.59 24.81
CA GLN A 431 19.71 4.10 23.45
C GLN A 431 18.43 4.15 22.61
N GLN A 432 18.54 4.82 21.46
CA GLN A 432 17.61 4.68 20.35
C GLN A 432 17.39 3.18 20.08
N HIS A 433 16.12 2.75 19.92
CA HIS A 433 15.77 1.34 19.75
C HIS A 433 16.70 0.65 18.72
N PRO A 434 17.31 -0.50 19.03
CA PRO A 434 18.41 -1.07 18.24
C PRO A 434 18.03 -1.45 16.81
N GLY A 435 16.73 -1.62 16.56
CA GLY A 435 16.17 -1.84 15.23
C GLY A 435 15.79 -0.58 14.45
N ARG A 436 15.81 0.62 15.06
CA ARG A 436 15.49 1.85 14.32
C ARG A 436 16.49 2.03 13.19
N GLY A 437 15.97 2.07 11.97
CA GLY A 437 16.76 2.19 10.75
C GLY A 437 17.47 0.91 10.32
N LYS A 438 17.15 -0.26 10.88
CA LYS A 438 17.59 -1.55 10.33
C LYS A 438 16.44 -2.23 9.62
N LEU A 439 16.73 -2.74 8.42
CA LEU A 439 15.76 -3.48 7.62
C LEU A 439 16.46 -4.58 6.82
N MET A 440 15.72 -5.62 6.49
CA MET A 440 16.10 -6.70 5.58
C MET A 440 15.30 -6.52 4.28
N ILE A 441 15.97 -6.36 3.14
CA ILE A 441 15.31 -6.43 1.83
C ILE A 441 15.45 -7.88 1.34
N LYS A 442 14.32 -8.59 1.24
CA LYS A 442 14.25 -10.01 0.89
C LYS A 442 13.53 -10.19 -0.45
N PRO A 443 14.26 -10.37 -1.57
CA PRO A 443 13.67 -10.67 -2.87
C PRO A 443 13.37 -12.18 -2.96
N ARG A 444 12.17 -12.58 -2.52
CA ARG A 444 11.69 -13.98 -2.50
C ARG A 444 12.75 -15.00 -2.03
N GLU A 445 13.27 -15.81 -2.94
CA GLU A 445 14.17 -16.94 -2.63
C GLU A 445 15.65 -16.55 -2.56
N ARG A 446 16.00 -15.31 -2.96
CA ARG A 446 17.38 -14.83 -2.91
C ARG A 446 17.79 -14.55 -1.47
N LEU A 447 19.10 -14.53 -1.21
CA LEU A 447 19.64 -14.06 0.06
C LEU A 447 19.16 -12.63 0.35
N GLY A 448 18.72 -12.42 1.58
CA GLY A 448 18.30 -11.13 2.08
C GLY A 448 19.47 -10.15 2.16
N ILE A 449 19.14 -8.89 1.97
CA ILE A 449 20.07 -7.77 2.00
C ILE A 449 19.83 -7.00 3.31
N PRO A 450 20.67 -7.18 4.34
CA PRO A 450 20.56 -6.42 5.57
C PRO A 450 21.10 -5.00 5.39
N VAL A 451 20.26 -4.00 5.65
CA VAL A 451 20.57 -2.58 5.45
C VAL A 451 20.52 -1.84 6.78
N THR A 452 21.47 -0.93 7.00
CA THR A 452 21.33 0.19 7.93
C THR A 452 20.96 1.42 7.13
N MET A 453 19.71 1.85 7.28
CA MET A 453 19.15 3.04 6.65
C MET A 453 19.95 4.28 7.07
N ARG A 454 20.16 5.17 6.09
CA ARG A 454 20.76 6.49 6.33
C ARG A 454 19.80 7.55 5.83
N LEU A 455 19.30 8.39 6.74
CA LEU A 455 18.47 9.53 6.40
C LEU A 455 19.34 10.78 6.25
N PRO A 456 19.24 11.50 5.12
CA PRO A 456 19.81 12.83 4.99
C PRO A 456 19.24 13.77 6.05
N ALA A 457 20.04 14.76 6.48
CA ALA A 457 19.60 15.74 7.48
C ALA A 457 18.35 16.53 7.04
N SER A 458 18.23 16.80 5.74
CA SER A 458 17.09 17.47 5.12
C SER A 458 15.78 16.69 5.22
N GLU A 459 15.83 15.36 5.34
CA GLU A 459 14.63 14.52 5.42
C GLU A 459 14.12 14.35 6.85
N LYS A 460 14.98 14.52 7.86
CA LYS A 460 14.62 14.29 9.28
C LYS A 460 13.30 14.94 9.73
N PRO A 461 12.98 16.20 9.39
CA PRO A 461 11.73 16.84 9.82
C PRO A 461 10.45 16.14 9.34
N TYR A 462 10.51 15.42 8.23
CA TYR A 462 9.36 14.71 7.64
C TYR A 462 9.20 13.28 8.16
N HIS A 463 10.15 12.82 8.97
CA HIS A 463 10.21 11.46 9.51
C HIS A 463 9.98 11.40 11.02
N ASP A 464 9.85 12.54 11.68
CA ASP A 464 9.62 12.66 13.11
C ASP A 464 8.13 12.52 13.45
N THR A 465 7.78 11.39 14.06
CA THR A 465 6.43 11.06 14.55
C THR A 465 6.31 11.25 16.06
N ASP A 466 7.42 11.51 16.76
CA ASP A 466 7.48 11.56 18.23
C ASP A 466 7.21 12.99 18.76
N GLN A 467 6.72 13.91 17.90
CA GLN A 467 6.48 15.32 18.22
C GLN A 467 5.54 15.53 19.42
N ALA A 468 4.62 14.59 19.68
CA ALA A 468 3.72 14.64 20.84
C ALA A 468 4.44 14.48 22.20
N TRP A 469 5.66 13.95 22.20
CA TRP A 469 6.47 13.70 23.40
C TRP A 469 7.64 14.68 23.53
N ALA A 470 7.79 15.62 22.58
CA ALA A 470 8.75 16.71 22.65
C ALA A 470 8.15 17.85 23.48
N ALA A 471 8.12 17.67 24.80
CA ALA A 471 7.81 18.72 25.77
C ALA A 471 9.10 19.33 26.35
#